data_AF-A0A352EZP7-F1
#
_entry.id   AF-A0A352EZP7-F1
#
_cell.length_a   1.000
_cell.length_b   1.000
_cell.length_c   1.000
_cell.angle_alpha   90.00
_cell.angle_beta   90.00
_cell.angle_gamma   90.00
#
_symmetry.space_group_name_H-M   'P 1'
#
loop_
_entity.id
_entity.type
_entity.pdbx_description
1 polymer ?
#
loop_
_entity_poly.entity_id
_entity_poly.type
_entity_poly.pdbx_seq_one_letter_code
_entity_poly.pdbx_strand_id
1 'polypeptide(L)'
;MTKIPIVLIGTYELLSFRNLSAQLSRRSVDVHFRRYRADRSDEVKAFKNVLWSFQKHLPLSEEPDLIANWDYFYERSVGCIGVLKEWLLKALKKALKDGGKTLTPRQLKDSALSVSQCENMLKDASDGEEALEETMEARAKLRRLMGLEAKFTKAVGNGDRTSERAEEKPPARRRRRRPGERNPKRDPIGNSKRLEA
;
A
#
# COMPACT_ATOMS: atom_id res chain seq x y z
N MET A 1 30.99 -12.75 -4.17
CA MET A 1 29.51 -12.73 -4.04
C MET A 1 28.92 -13.48 -5.22
N THR A 2 28.17 -14.56 -4.99
CA THR A 2 27.40 -15.25 -6.03
C THR A 2 26.30 -14.30 -6.53
N LYS A 3 26.22 -14.05 -7.84
CA LYS A 3 25.21 -13.15 -8.47
C LYS A 3 23.84 -13.85 -8.63
N ILE A 4 23.44 -14.64 -7.65
CA ILE A 4 22.24 -15.48 -7.74
C ILE A 4 21.14 -14.83 -6.91
N PRO A 5 20.04 -14.36 -7.53
CA PRO A 5 18.87 -13.89 -6.80
C PRO A 5 18.16 -15.08 -6.15
N ILE A 6 17.76 -14.93 -4.89
CA ILE A 6 16.89 -15.87 -4.20
C ILE A 6 15.48 -15.31 -4.26
N VAL A 7 14.54 -16.07 -4.80
CA VAL A 7 13.12 -15.68 -4.88
C VAL A 7 12.33 -16.57 -3.93
N LEU A 8 11.71 -15.95 -2.93
CA LEU A 8 10.78 -16.60 -2.02
C LEU A 8 9.35 -16.29 -2.50
N ILE A 9 8.53 -17.32 -2.63
CA ILE A 9 7.14 -17.22 -3.08
C ILE A 9 6.28 -17.99 -2.09
N GLY A 10 5.20 -17.38 -1.64
CA GLY A 10 4.30 -18.00 -0.67
C GLY A 10 3.17 -17.08 -0.26
N THR A 11 2.44 -17.51 0.76
CA THR A 11 1.35 -16.78 1.38
C THR A 11 1.87 -15.73 2.35
N TYR A 12 0.96 -15.03 3.02
CA TYR A 12 1.29 -14.05 4.05
C TYR A 12 2.05 -14.62 5.26
N GLU A 13 2.13 -15.94 5.42
CA GLU A 13 3.01 -16.58 6.42
C GLU A 13 4.48 -16.18 6.22
N LEU A 14 4.88 -15.90 4.97
CA LEU A 14 6.23 -15.45 4.65
C LEU A 14 6.56 -14.05 5.19
N LEU A 15 5.57 -13.26 5.61
CA LEU A 15 5.81 -11.94 6.19
C LEU A 15 6.66 -12.00 7.47
N SER A 16 6.60 -13.12 8.19
CA SER A 16 7.47 -13.38 9.35
C SER A 16 8.97 -13.39 8.99
N PHE A 17 9.32 -13.75 7.75
CA PHE A 17 10.70 -13.80 7.27
C PHE A 17 11.24 -12.44 6.80
N ARG A 18 10.35 -11.47 6.52
CA ARG A 18 10.68 -10.14 5.98
C ARG A 18 11.67 -9.36 6.85
N ASN A 19 11.51 -9.47 8.17
CA ASN A 19 12.18 -8.64 9.16
C ASN A 19 13.02 -9.44 10.18
N LEU A 20 13.50 -10.63 9.79
CA LEU A 20 14.33 -11.47 10.68
C LEU A 20 15.62 -10.79 11.13
N SER A 21 16.19 -9.92 10.30
CA SER A 21 17.34 -9.08 10.69
C SER A 21 17.41 -7.82 9.84
N ALA A 22 17.97 -6.74 10.40
CA ALA A 22 18.24 -5.51 9.67
C ALA A 22 19.18 -5.71 8.46
N GLN A 23 20.00 -6.76 8.46
CA GLN A 23 20.86 -7.10 7.32
C GLN A 23 20.05 -7.67 6.16
N LEU A 24 19.07 -8.52 6.46
CA LEU A 24 18.17 -9.10 5.46
C LEU A 24 17.22 -8.02 4.92
N SER A 25 16.61 -7.22 5.80
CA SER A 25 15.64 -6.17 5.39
C SER A 25 16.21 -5.15 4.41
N ARG A 26 17.53 -4.89 4.41
CA ARG A 26 18.17 -3.97 3.44
C ARG A 26 18.44 -4.59 2.06
N ARG A 27 18.36 -5.92 1.94
CA ARG A 27 18.71 -6.66 0.72
C ARG A 27 17.53 -7.43 0.13
N SER A 28 16.42 -7.49 0.85
CA SER A 28 15.17 -8.08 0.40
C SER A 28 14.29 -7.01 -0.27
N VAL A 29 13.53 -7.43 -1.27
CA VAL A 29 12.49 -6.62 -1.92
C VAL A 29 11.21 -7.43 -1.88
N ASP A 30 10.14 -6.82 -1.40
CA ASP A 30 8.84 -7.47 -1.34
C ASP A 30 8.00 -7.04 -2.52
N VAL A 31 7.47 -8.03 -3.24
CA VAL A 31 6.52 -7.82 -4.33
C VAL A 31 5.21 -8.45 -3.90
N HIS A 32 4.22 -7.59 -3.64
CA HIS A 32 2.93 -8.00 -3.10
C HIS A 32 1.88 -8.12 -4.20
N PHE A 33 1.39 -9.34 -4.42
CA PHE A 33 0.30 -9.63 -5.35
C PHE A 33 -1.04 -9.70 -4.60
N ARG A 34 -1.67 -8.55 -4.39
CA ARG A 34 -2.99 -8.44 -3.73
C ARG A 34 -4.11 -9.03 -4.56
N ARG A 35 -5.20 -9.41 -3.88
CA ARG A 35 -6.46 -9.75 -4.53
C ARG A 35 -7.08 -8.50 -5.16
N TYR A 36 -7.99 -8.71 -6.12
CA TYR A 36 -8.83 -7.63 -6.62
C TYR A 36 -9.89 -7.28 -5.56
N ARG A 37 -10.14 -5.99 -5.34
CA ARG A 37 -11.12 -5.49 -4.37
C ARG A 37 -12.41 -5.05 -5.05
N ALA A 38 -13.55 -5.47 -4.50
CA ALA A 38 -14.87 -5.12 -5.01
C ALA A 38 -15.26 -3.65 -4.76
N ASP A 39 -14.67 -3.01 -3.75
CA ASP A 39 -14.94 -1.60 -3.42
C ASP A 39 -14.18 -0.61 -4.32
N ARG A 40 -13.36 -1.14 -5.25
CA ARG A 40 -12.55 -0.37 -6.20
C ARG A 40 -13.04 -0.64 -7.62
N SER A 41 -13.71 0.35 -8.21
CA SER A 41 -14.34 0.20 -9.54
C SER A 41 -13.34 -0.17 -10.66
N ASP A 42 -12.10 0.33 -10.56
CA ASP A 42 -10.99 0.02 -11.45
C ASP A 42 -10.56 -1.45 -11.34
N GLU A 43 -10.47 -1.98 -10.12
CA GLU A 43 -10.12 -3.37 -9.86
C GLU A 43 -11.25 -4.32 -10.23
N VAL A 44 -12.53 -3.94 -10.01
CA VAL A 44 -13.68 -4.71 -10.51
C VAL A 44 -13.65 -4.83 -12.04
N LYS A 45 -13.33 -3.74 -12.74
CA LYS A 45 -13.19 -3.76 -14.20
C LYS A 45 -12.06 -4.69 -14.63
N ALA A 46 -10.91 -4.64 -13.95
CA ALA A 46 -9.79 -5.53 -14.23
C ALA A 46 -10.14 -7.00 -13.97
N PHE A 47 -10.84 -7.32 -12.88
CA PHE A 47 -11.30 -8.67 -12.58
C PHE A 47 -12.25 -9.21 -13.66
N LYS A 48 -13.23 -8.41 -14.09
CA LYS A 48 -14.15 -8.77 -15.19
C LYS A 48 -13.40 -9.06 -16.49
N ASN A 49 -12.36 -8.27 -16.81
CA ASN A 49 -11.54 -8.51 -18.00
C ASN A 49 -10.78 -9.84 -17.91
N VAL A 50 -10.27 -10.21 -16.73
CA VAL A 50 -9.61 -11.51 -16.52
C VAL A 50 -10.62 -12.65 -16.63
N LEU A 51 -11.80 -12.52 -16.01
CA LEU A 51 -12.88 -13.51 -16.11
C LEU A 51 -13.32 -13.71 -17.57
N TRP A 52 -13.47 -12.63 -18.32
CA TRP A 52 -13.79 -12.67 -19.75
C TRP A 52 -12.68 -13.34 -20.55
N SER A 53 -11.42 -13.05 -20.21
CA SER A 53 -10.27 -13.71 -20.82
C SER A 53 -10.29 -15.23 -20.56
N PHE A 54 -10.60 -15.66 -19.33
CA PHE A 54 -10.76 -17.08 -19.03
C PHE A 54 -11.90 -17.71 -19.82
N GLN A 55 -13.07 -17.06 -19.88
CA GLN A 55 -14.21 -17.49 -20.69
C GLN A 55 -13.80 -17.75 -22.15
N LYS A 56 -13.06 -16.82 -22.76
CA LYS A 56 -12.58 -16.93 -24.16
C LYS A 56 -11.54 -18.04 -24.38
N HIS A 57 -10.82 -18.46 -23.35
CA HIS A 57 -9.80 -19.50 -23.44
C HIS A 57 -10.29 -20.88 -22.99
N LEU A 58 -11.56 -21.02 -22.60
CA LEU A 58 -12.13 -22.32 -22.30
C LEU A 58 -12.25 -23.14 -23.60
N PRO A 59 -11.66 -24.35 -23.66
CA PRO A 59 -11.70 -25.20 -24.84
C PRO A 59 -13.03 -25.97 -24.91
N LEU A 60 -14.13 -25.24 -25.06
CA LEU A 60 -15.51 -25.74 -25.10
C LEU A 60 -16.18 -25.31 -26.41
N SER A 61 -17.06 -26.14 -26.94
CA SER A 61 -17.75 -25.86 -28.21
C SER A 61 -18.70 -24.66 -28.10
N GLU A 62 -19.30 -24.47 -26.93
CA GLU A 62 -20.22 -23.39 -26.62
C GLU A 62 -19.65 -22.54 -25.47
N GLU A 63 -19.40 -21.27 -25.75
CA GLU A 63 -18.84 -20.33 -24.78
C GLU A 63 -19.83 -20.05 -23.64
N PRO A 64 -19.45 -20.28 -22.37
CA PRO A 64 -20.33 -19.95 -21.23
C PRO A 64 -20.35 -18.44 -20.99
N ASP A 65 -21.49 -17.89 -20.55
CA ASP A 65 -21.54 -16.49 -20.09
C ASP A 65 -21.18 -16.40 -18.60
N LEU A 66 -19.88 -16.25 -18.31
CA LEU A 66 -19.38 -16.08 -16.95
C LEU A 66 -19.56 -14.63 -16.47
N ILE A 67 -19.62 -13.66 -17.38
CA ILE A 67 -19.66 -12.24 -17.06
C ILE A 67 -21.00 -11.81 -16.47
N ALA A 68 -22.10 -12.43 -16.91
CA ALA A 68 -23.42 -12.19 -16.35
C ALA A 68 -23.46 -12.36 -14.81
N ASN A 69 -22.68 -13.30 -14.26
CA ASN A 69 -22.62 -13.61 -12.83
C ASN A 69 -21.21 -13.38 -12.25
N TRP A 70 -20.53 -12.31 -12.70
CA TRP A 70 -19.15 -12.02 -12.30
C TRP A 70 -18.96 -11.92 -10.77
N ASP A 71 -19.98 -11.47 -10.06
CA ASP A 71 -20.03 -11.30 -8.61
C ASP A 71 -19.96 -12.65 -7.89
N TYR A 72 -20.64 -13.68 -8.39
CA TYR A 72 -20.49 -15.05 -7.89
C TYR A 72 -19.06 -15.58 -8.10
N PHE A 73 -18.46 -15.28 -9.25
CA PHE A 73 -17.07 -15.66 -9.51
C PHE A 73 -16.08 -14.92 -8.60
N TYR A 74 -16.36 -13.65 -8.33
CA TYR A 74 -15.60 -12.84 -7.40
C TYR A 74 -15.71 -13.36 -5.97
N GLU A 75 -16.93 -13.59 -5.48
CA GLU A 75 -17.23 -14.08 -4.13
C GLU A 75 -16.48 -15.39 -3.85
N ARG A 76 -16.67 -16.39 -4.71
CA ARG A 76 -16.10 -17.73 -4.51
C ARG A 76 -14.59 -17.82 -4.74
N SER A 77 -13.98 -16.79 -5.33
CA SER A 77 -12.53 -16.68 -5.48
C SER A 77 -11.89 -15.68 -4.53
N VAL A 78 -12.68 -14.92 -3.77
CA VAL A 78 -12.22 -13.84 -2.89
C VAL A 78 -11.40 -12.78 -3.66
N GLY A 79 -11.68 -12.59 -4.96
CA GLY A 79 -10.90 -11.74 -5.84
C GLY A 79 -9.51 -12.28 -6.22
N CYS A 80 -9.17 -13.53 -5.86
CA CYS A 80 -7.91 -14.17 -6.22
C CYS A 80 -8.04 -14.93 -7.54
N ILE A 81 -7.43 -14.41 -8.62
CA ILE A 81 -7.53 -15.01 -9.96
C ILE A 81 -6.94 -16.43 -10.06
N GLY A 82 -5.97 -16.78 -9.19
CA GLY A 82 -5.43 -18.15 -9.12
C GLY A 82 -6.48 -19.14 -8.65
N VAL A 83 -7.24 -18.78 -7.62
CA VAL A 83 -8.35 -19.58 -7.08
C VAL A 83 -9.46 -19.72 -8.12
N LEU A 84 -9.80 -18.61 -8.79
CA LEU A 84 -10.76 -18.61 -9.90
C LEU A 84 -10.33 -19.56 -11.02
N LYS A 85 -9.06 -19.49 -11.45
CA LYS A 85 -8.52 -20.37 -12.50
C LYS A 85 -8.59 -21.84 -12.11
N GLU A 86 -8.17 -22.18 -10.89
CA GLU A 86 -8.26 -23.56 -10.40
C GLU A 86 -9.70 -24.07 -10.33
N TRP A 87 -10.63 -23.24 -9.88
CA TRP A 87 -12.05 -23.57 -9.84
C TRP A 87 -12.61 -23.81 -11.25
N LEU A 88 -12.36 -22.90 -12.20
CA LEU A 88 -12.80 -23.07 -13.58
C LEU A 88 -12.19 -24.33 -14.23
N LEU A 89 -10.92 -24.63 -13.94
CA LEU A 89 -10.28 -25.88 -14.38
C LEU A 89 -10.96 -27.13 -13.79
N LYS A 90 -11.37 -27.11 -12.52
CA LYS A 90 -12.13 -28.21 -11.91
C LYS A 90 -13.51 -28.38 -12.57
N ALA A 91 -14.21 -27.28 -12.82
CA ALA A 91 -15.50 -27.30 -13.51
C ALA A 91 -15.37 -27.80 -14.96
N LEU A 92 -14.35 -27.34 -15.68
CA LEU A 92 -14.04 -27.77 -17.06
C LEU A 92 -13.76 -29.28 -17.12
N LYS A 93 -12.95 -29.82 -16.20
CA LYS A 93 -12.69 -31.26 -16.14
C LYS A 93 -13.97 -32.08 -15.99
N LYS A 94 -14.93 -31.60 -15.17
CA LYS A 94 -16.25 -32.25 -15.04
C LYS A 94 -17.05 -32.15 -16.33
N ALA A 95 -17.12 -30.97 -16.94
CA ALA A 95 -17.84 -30.76 -18.20
C ALA A 95 -17.33 -31.66 -19.33
N LEU A 96 -16.01 -31.78 -19.49
CA LEU A 96 -15.41 -32.65 -20.50
C LEU A 96 -15.67 -34.13 -20.21
N LYS A 97 -15.63 -34.55 -18.93
CA LYS A 97 -15.95 -35.93 -18.52
C LYS A 97 -17.41 -36.29 -18.85
N ASP A 98 -18.32 -35.34 -18.72
CA ASP A 98 -19.74 -35.51 -19.00
C ASP A 98 -20.06 -35.36 -20.51
N GLY A 99 -19.06 -35.10 -21.37
CA GLY A 99 -19.26 -34.83 -22.80
C GLY A 99 -20.01 -33.53 -23.09
N GLY A 100 -20.01 -32.59 -22.14
CA GLY A 100 -20.72 -31.31 -22.22
C GLY A 100 -20.08 -30.33 -23.21
N LYS A 101 -20.91 -29.54 -23.87
CA LYS A 101 -20.46 -28.50 -24.81
C LYS A 101 -20.10 -27.17 -24.14
N THR A 102 -20.58 -26.94 -22.91
CA THR A 102 -20.35 -25.73 -22.12
C THR A 102 -20.28 -26.03 -20.62
N LEU A 103 -19.98 -25.03 -19.79
CA LEU A 103 -20.03 -25.14 -18.33
C LEU A 103 -21.46 -24.97 -17.81
N THR A 104 -21.93 -25.95 -17.05
CA THR A 104 -23.26 -25.87 -16.43
C THR A 104 -23.22 -25.20 -15.05
N PRO A 105 -24.31 -24.54 -14.61
CA PRO A 105 -24.40 -23.98 -13.25
C PRO A 105 -24.15 -25.01 -12.15
N ARG A 106 -24.57 -26.26 -12.36
CA ARG A 106 -24.33 -27.38 -11.43
C ARG A 106 -22.83 -27.66 -11.27
N GLN A 107 -22.09 -27.82 -12.37
CA GLN A 107 -20.65 -28.09 -12.33
C GLN A 107 -19.86 -26.93 -11.71
N LEU A 108 -20.28 -25.69 -11.97
CA LEU A 108 -19.72 -24.50 -11.34
C LEU A 108 -19.95 -24.52 -9.83
N LYS A 109 -21.19 -24.75 -9.38
CA LYS A 109 -21.55 -24.83 -7.96
C LYS A 109 -20.82 -25.95 -7.24
N ASP A 110 -20.80 -27.15 -7.82
CA ASP A 110 -20.18 -28.35 -7.24
C ASP A 110 -18.64 -28.26 -7.18
N SER A 111 -18.04 -27.31 -7.89
CA SER A 111 -16.57 -27.12 -7.92
C SER A 111 -16.12 -25.88 -7.16
N ALA A 112 -17.07 -25.05 -6.70
CA ALA A 112 -16.78 -23.84 -5.96
C ALA A 112 -16.33 -24.17 -4.53
N LEU A 113 -15.54 -23.28 -3.93
CA LEU A 113 -15.20 -23.35 -2.52
C LEU A 113 -16.45 -23.12 -1.65
N SER A 114 -16.50 -23.73 -0.47
CA SER A 114 -17.56 -23.47 0.51
C SER A 114 -17.48 -22.03 1.01
N VAL A 115 -18.59 -21.50 1.56
CA VAL A 115 -18.60 -20.15 2.15
C VAL A 115 -17.55 -20.05 3.27
N SER A 116 -17.49 -21.06 4.15
CA SER A 116 -16.50 -21.11 5.24
C SER A 116 -15.05 -21.11 4.76
N GLN A 117 -14.74 -21.75 3.63
CA GLN A 117 -13.41 -21.69 3.02
C GLN A 117 -13.12 -20.28 2.51
N CYS A 118 -14.08 -19.65 1.84
CA CYS A 118 -13.94 -18.27 1.36
C CYS A 118 -13.77 -17.27 2.51
N GLU A 119 -14.50 -17.43 3.62
CA GLU A 119 -14.38 -16.60 4.82
C GLU A 119 -12.98 -16.68 5.43
N ASN A 120 -12.46 -17.89 5.61
CA ASN A 120 -11.10 -18.11 6.12
C ASN A 120 -10.06 -17.45 5.20
N MET A 121 -10.17 -17.66 3.88
CA MET A 121 -9.28 -17.04 2.90
C MET A 121 -9.36 -15.51 2.90
N LEU A 122 -10.56 -14.96 3.05
CA LEU A 122 -10.76 -13.51 3.12
C LEU A 122 -10.12 -12.92 4.37
N LYS A 123 -10.23 -13.61 5.52
CA LYS A 123 -9.58 -13.22 6.76
C LYS A 123 -8.06 -13.22 6.59
N ASP A 124 -7.48 -14.33 6.13
CA ASP A 124 -6.03 -14.44 5.90
C ASP A 124 -5.52 -13.37 4.92
N ALA A 125 -6.29 -13.10 3.86
CA ALA A 125 -5.94 -12.07 2.90
C ALA A 125 -5.99 -10.67 3.50
N SER A 126 -7.02 -10.36 4.28
CA SER A 126 -7.18 -9.04 4.90
C SER A 126 -6.11 -8.79 5.96
N ASP A 127 -5.86 -9.77 6.85
CA ASP A 127 -4.82 -9.68 7.88
C ASP A 127 -3.43 -9.48 7.25
N GLY A 128 -3.15 -10.20 6.15
CA GLY A 128 -1.89 -10.08 5.43
C GLY A 128 -1.73 -8.78 4.64
N GLU A 129 -2.82 -8.26 4.07
CA GLU A 129 -2.86 -6.96 3.40
C GLU A 129 -2.60 -5.82 4.39
N GLU A 130 -3.23 -5.88 5.57
CA GLU A 130 -3.04 -4.90 6.65
C GLU A 130 -1.59 -4.93 7.18
N ALA A 131 -1.02 -6.12 7.38
CA ALA A 131 0.37 -6.27 7.85
C ALA A 131 1.42 -5.69 6.89
N LEU A 132 1.08 -5.51 5.61
CA LEU A 132 1.96 -4.93 4.58
C LEU A 132 1.75 -3.43 4.39
N GLU A 133 0.65 -2.86 4.90
CA GLU A 133 0.31 -1.47 4.72
C GLU A 133 1.18 -0.55 5.58
N GLU A 134 1.84 0.44 4.96
CA GLU A 134 2.58 1.46 5.70
C GLU A 134 1.63 2.59 6.10
N THR A 135 1.12 2.51 7.33
CA THR A 135 0.21 3.52 7.86
C THR A 135 0.92 4.82 8.22
N MET A 136 0.17 5.92 8.21
CA MET A 136 0.69 7.23 8.62
C MET A 136 1.14 7.22 10.08
N GLU A 137 0.46 6.46 10.93
CA GLU A 137 0.78 6.25 12.33
C GLU A 137 2.10 5.48 12.49
N ALA A 138 2.31 4.41 11.71
CA ALA A 138 3.56 3.65 11.72
C ALA A 138 4.73 4.53 11.29
N ARG A 139 4.55 5.34 10.23
CA ARG A 139 5.53 6.30 9.77
C ARG A 139 5.81 7.39 10.82
N ALA A 140 4.79 7.93 11.47
CA ALA A 140 4.95 8.92 12.53
C ALA A 140 5.73 8.35 13.73
N LYS A 141 5.40 7.11 14.15
CA LYS A 141 6.12 6.39 15.20
C LYS A 141 7.60 6.22 14.85
N LEU A 142 7.92 5.81 13.62
CA LEU A 142 9.31 5.66 13.17
C LEU A 142 10.06 7.00 13.22
N ARG A 143 9.44 8.09 12.75
CA ARG A 143 10.03 9.44 12.81
C ARG A 143 10.32 9.88 14.25
N ARG A 144 9.40 9.62 15.17
CA ARG A 144 9.59 9.91 16.60
C ARG A 144 10.75 9.11 17.20
N LEU A 145 10.84 7.81 16.89
CA LEU A 145 11.95 6.96 17.34
C LEU A 145 13.31 7.45 16.81
N MET A 146 13.35 8.08 15.64
CA MET A 146 14.56 8.69 15.08
C MET A 146 14.85 10.11 15.59
N GLY A 147 14.03 10.67 16.49
CA GLY A 147 14.16 12.06 16.95
C GLY A 147 13.86 13.09 15.85
N LEU A 148 13.21 12.68 14.75
CA LEU A 148 12.87 13.54 13.60
C LEU A 148 11.52 14.26 13.77
N GLU A 149 11.09 14.44 15.01
CA GLU A 149 9.95 15.27 15.37
C GLU A 149 10.33 16.76 15.19
N ALA A 150 10.35 17.20 13.93
CA ALA A 150 10.34 18.61 13.62
C ALA A 150 8.98 19.17 14.05
N LYS A 151 8.89 19.67 15.28
CA LYS A 151 7.97 20.74 15.72
C LYS A 151 6.55 20.69 15.10
N PHE A 152 5.91 19.53 15.08
CA PHE A 152 4.56 19.38 14.50
C PHE A 152 3.47 20.09 15.34
N THR A 153 3.85 20.65 16.49
CA THR A 153 2.98 21.36 17.44
C THR A 153 3.01 22.89 17.33
N LYS A 154 3.70 23.50 16.35
CA LYS A 154 3.71 24.98 16.21
C LYS A 154 2.87 25.56 15.07
N ALA A 155 2.07 24.76 14.35
CA ALA A 155 1.29 25.27 13.21
C ALA A 155 -0.17 24.77 13.15
N VAL A 156 -0.72 24.21 14.23
CA VAL A 156 -2.16 23.90 14.30
C VAL A 156 -2.74 24.50 15.58
N GLY A 157 -3.39 25.65 15.41
CA GLY A 157 -4.49 26.12 16.26
C GLY A 157 -4.14 26.66 17.65
N ASN A 158 -3.74 27.93 17.73
CA ASN A 158 -4.15 28.75 18.87
C ASN A 158 -5.32 29.63 18.40
N GLY A 159 -6.52 29.09 18.52
CA GLY A 159 -7.78 29.80 18.29
C GLY A 159 -8.62 29.74 19.56
N ASP A 160 -8.87 30.92 20.14
CA ASP A 160 -9.77 31.23 21.28
C ASP A 160 -9.47 30.57 22.63
N ARG A 161 -9.53 31.22 23.80
CA ARG A 161 -9.78 32.58 24.31
C ARG A 161 -9.33 32.46 25.79
N THR A 162 -8.58 33.40 26.37
CA THR A 162 -9.16 34.34 27.34
C THR A 162 -8.28 35.59 27.48
N SER A 163 -8.96 36.71 27.66
CA SER A 163 -8.41 38.05 27.83
C SER A 163 -7.74 38.24 29.20
N GLU A 164 -6.50 38.70 29.21
CA GLU A 164 -6.05 39.65 30.23
C GLU A 164 -5.18 40.73 29.59
N ARG A 165 -5.45 41.96 30.01
CA ARG A 165 -4.99 43.22 29.46
C ARG A 165 -3.60 43.52 30.02
N ALA A 166 -2.59 43.61 29.16
CA ALA A 166 -1.34 44.31 29.44
C ALA A 166 -0.89 45.04 28.16
N GLU A 167 -0.83 46.36 28.24
CA GLU A 167 -0.36 47.24 27.19
C GLU A 167 1.16 47.09 27.02
N GLU A 168 1.61 46.52 25.89
CA GLU A 168 3.01 46.64 25.44
C GLU A 168 3.07 47.16 24.00
N LYS A 169 3.84 48.24 23.84
CA LYS A 169 4.05 49.00 22.60
C LYS A 169 4.61 48.11 21.48
N PRO A 170 4.23 48.33 20.20
CA PRO A 170 4.69 47.48 19.11
C PRO A 170 6.20 47.66 18.87
N PRO A 171 6.99 46.57 18.72
CA PRO A 171 8.38 46.68 18.29
C PRO A 171 8.42 47.13 16.82
N ALA A 172 9.19 48.18 16.56
CA ALA A 172 9.31 48.83 15.26
C ALA A 172 9.67 47.84 14.14
N ARG A 173 8.94 47.93 13.02
CA ARG A 173 9.21 47.19 11.77
C ARG A 173 10.66 47.40 11.33
N ARG A 174 11.51 46.36 11.43
CA ARG A 174 12.81 46.32 10.75
C ARG A 174 12.58 46.28 9.24
N ARG A 175 12.79 47.42 8.55
CA ARG A 175 12.85 47.47 7.08
C ARG A 175 13.94 46.51 6.59
N ARG A 176 13.57 45.58 5.70
CA ARG A 176 14.52 44.73 4.97
C ARG A 176 15.35 45.64 4.06
N ARG A 177 16.65 45.76 4.35
CA ARG A 177 17.61 46.47 3.50
C ARG A 177 17.96 45.62 2.29
N ARG A 178 18.37 46.26 1.20
CA ARG A 178 18.84 45.54 0.01
C ARG A 178 20.17 44.85 0.34
N PRO A 179 20.43 43.65 -0.23
CA PRO A 179 21.74 43.00 -0.09
C PRO A 179 22.86 43.98 -0.49
N GLY A 180 23.86 44.17 0.37
CA GLY A 180 24.99 45.08 0.15
C GLY A 180 25.01 46.38 0.97
N GLU A 181 23.90 46.77 1.63
CA GLU A 181 23.88 47.98 2.47
C GLU A 181 24.37 47.71 3.91
N ARG A 182 25.60 48.12 4.22
CA ARG A 182 26.14 48.08 5.59
C ARG A 182 25.43 49.11 6.50
N ASN A 183 25.39 48.82 7.80
CA ASN A 183 24.88 49.78 8.78
C ASN A 183 25.83 50.99 8.89
N PRO A 184 25.31 52.23 8.95
CA PRO A 184 26.13 53.40 9.26
C PRO A 184 26.49 53.33 10.76
N LYS A 185 27.53 52.57 11.06
CA LYS A 185 28.25 52.60 12.33
C LYS A 185 29.73 52.76 11.99
N ARG A 186 30.42 53.53 12.81
CA ARG A 186 31.85 53.79 12.65
C ARG A 186 32.61 52.48 12.87
N ASP A 187 33.38 52.07 11.87
CA ASP A 187 34.23 50.87 11.99
C ASP A 187 35.38 51.17 12.98
N PRO A 188 35.68 50.29 13.94
CA PRO A 188 36.82 50.45 14.84
C PRO A 188 38.12 50.24 14.06
N ILE A 189 39.05 51.19 14.17
CA ILE A 189 40.31 51.20 13.42
C ILE A 189 41.46 50.78 14.35
N GLY A 190 42.13 49.66 14.02
CA GLY A 190 43.54 49.35 14.28
C GLY A 190 44.06 49.30 15.72
N ASN A 191 44.36 48.09 16.21
CA ASN A 191 45.29 47.86 17.33
C ASN A 191 46.71 48.26 16.92
N SER A 192 47.27 49.28 17.56
CA SER A 192 48.68 49.64 17.43
C SER A 192 49.43 49.33 18.72
N LYS A 193 50.14 48.19 18.75
CA LYS A 193 51.61 48.15 18.74
C LYS A 193 52.17 46.76 19.09
N ARG A 194 53.10 46.36 18.22
CA ARG A 194 54.14 45.34 18.29
C ARG A 194 55.11 45.69 19.43
N LEU A 195 55.45 44.71 20.28
CA LEU A 195 56.61 44.75 21.17
C LEU A 195 57.65 43.79 20.58
N GLU A 196 58.76 44.36 20.12
CA GLU A 196 60.04 43.66 19.97
C GLU A 196 60.91 44.05 21.16
N ALA A 197 61.36 43.03 21.90
CA ALA A 197 62.74 42.82 22.39
C ALA A 197 62.80 41.37 22.90
#